data_AF-A0A2V9ND65-F1
#
_entry.id   AF-A0A2V9ND65-F1
#
_cell.length_a   1.000
_cell.length_b   1.000
_cell.length_c   1.000
_cell.angle_alpha   90.00
_cell.angle_beta   90.00
_cell.angle_gamma   90.00
#
_symmetry.space_group_name_H-M   'P 1'
#
loop_
_entity.id
_entity.type
_entity.pdbx_description
1 polymer ?
#
loop_
_entity_poly.entity_id
_entity_poly.type
_entity_poly.pdbx_seq_one_letter_code
_entity_poly.pdbx_strand_id
1 'polypeptide(L)'
;MHIFHIHYRNTQGTLMRIINAASRRALDLPYVKAEANANGHQATLLLEVTPKQIGQLRRDWYAIVDVTEVQVSIAEFETGLGVPHPPISAGDESVRSATA
;
A
#
# COMPACT_ATOMS: atom_id res chain seq x y z
N MET A 1 -12.50 1.39 3.93
CA MET A 1 -11.38 2.33 3.69
C MET A 1 -10.20 1.55 3.12
N HIS A 2 -9.26 2.20 2.43
CA HIS A 2 -8.08 1.56 1.85
C HIS A 2 -6.80 2.11 2.48
N ILE A 3 -5.88 1.20 2.80
CA ILE A 3 -4.54 1.51 3.28
C ILE A 3 -3.60 1.47 2.08
N PHE A 4 -2.85 2.55 1.89
CA PHE A 4 -1.80 2.65 0.88
C PHE A 4 -0.44 2.63 1.55
N HIS A 5 0.39 1.68 1.16
CA HIS A 5 1.81 1.65 1.52
C HIS A 5 2.61 2.13 0.31
N ILE A 6 3.26 3.28 0.45
CA ILE A 6 4.00 3.94 -0.63
C ILE A 6 5.46 3.97 -0.23
N HIS A 7 6.29 3.21 -0.94
CA HIS A 7 7.74 3.23 -0.78
C HIS A 7 8.33 4.33 -1.65
N TYR A 8 9.24 5.11 -1.07
CA TYR A 8 9.87 6.23 -1.76
C TYR A 8 11.30 6.50 -1.27
N ARG A 9 12.06 7.20 -2.11
CA ARG A 9 13.36 7.77 -1.75
C ARG A 9 13.13 9.10 -1.04
N ASN A 10 13.77 9.31 0.11
CA ASN A 10 13.62 10.54 0.88
C ASN A 10 14.44 11.69 0.29
N THR A 11 13.92 12.23 -0.81
CA THR A 11 14.39 13.46 -1.45
C THR A 11 13.48 14.63 -1.08
N GLN A 12 13.96 15.84 -1.33
CA GLN A 12 13.25 17.06 -0.97
C GLN A 12 11.84 17.09 -1.56
N GLY A 13 10.85 17.18 -0.67
CA GLY A 13 9.44 17.36 -1.02
C GLY A 13 8.71 16.10 -1.48
N THR A 14 9.33 14.92 -1.50
CA THR A 14 8.69 13.70 -2.02
C THR A 14 7.49 13.27 -1.19
N LEU A 15 7.59 13.27 0.14
CA LEU A 15 6.44 13.03 1.02
C LEU A 15 5.29 14.02 0.76
N MET A 16 5.61 15.29 0.58
CA MET A 16 4.60 16.31 0.28
C MET A 16 3.96 16.11 -1.10
N ARG A 17 4.72 15.70 -2.11
CA ARG A 17 4.18 15.35 -3.44
C ARG A 17 3.20 14.17 -3.35
N ILE A 18 3.53 13.16 -2.54
CA ILE A 18 2.67 12.00 -2.28
C ILE A 18 1.35 12.44 -1.62
N ILE A 19 1.42 13.20 -0.54
CA ILE A 19 0.22 13.70 0.19
C ILE A 19 -0.62 14.61 -0.71
N ASN A 20 0.03 15.49 -1.48
CA ASN A 20 -0.65 16.42 -2.38
C ASN A 20 -1.35 15.72 -3.54
N ALA A 21 -0.89 14.56 -4.01
CA ALA A 21 -1.58 13.80 -5.05
C ALA A 21 -2.97 13.31 -4.59
N ALA A 22 -3.11 12.94 -3.32
CA ALA A 22 -4.41 12.62 -2.72
C ALA A 22 -5.21 13.90 -2.41
N SER A 23 -4.59 14.89 -1.78
CA SER A 23 -5.26 16.12 -1.33
C SER A 23 -5.84 16.94 -2.50
N ARG A 24 -5.16 16.99 -3.66
CA ARG A 24 -5.63 17.70 -4.87
C ARG A 24 -6.94 17.14 -5.43
N ARG A 25 -7.34 15.94 -5.02
CA ARG A 25 -8.58 15.28 -5.44
C ARG A 25 -9.72 15.44 -4.42
N ALA A 26 -9.52 16.31 -3.41
CA ALA A 26 -10.45 16.51 -2.30
C ALA A 26 -10.81 15.19 -1.58
N LEU A 27 -9.85 14.26 -1.51
CA LEU A 27 -9.99 13.02 -0.76
C LEU A 27 -9.66 13.28 0.71
N ASP A 28 -10.46 12.71 1.61
CA ASP A 28 -10.16 12.75 3.03
C ASP A 28 -8.95 11.86 3.35
N LEU A 29 -8.05 12.37 4.19
CA LEU A 29 -6.79 11.75 4.62
C LEU A 29 -6.81 11.58 6.15
N PRO A 30 -7.70 10.73 6.69
CA PRO A 30 -7.89 10.56 8.13
C PRO A 30 -6.64 10.06 8.86
N TYR A 31 -5.71 9.43 8.14
CA TYR A 31 -4.45 8.96 8.70
C TYR A 31 -3.31 9.06 7.69
N VAL A 32 -2.19 9.61 8.16
CA VAL A 32 -0.91 9.69 7.45
C VAL A 32 0.20 9.36 8.44
N LYS A 33 1.01 8.35 8.12
CA LYS A 33 2.25 8.05 8.83
C LYS A 33 3.39 7.97 7.83
N ALA A 34 4.54 8.53 8.17
CA ALA A 34 5.76 8.38 7.41
C ALA A 34 6.87 7.88 8.33
N GLU A 35 7.60 6.87 7.89
CA GLU A 35 8.70 6.29 8.65
C GLU A 35 9.86 5.87 7.74
N ALA A 36 11.05 5.78 8.31
CA ALA A 36 12.20 5.19 7.63
C ALA A 36 12.10 3.66 7.70
N ASN A 37 12.50 2.99 6.62
CA ASN A 37 12.59 1.53 6.50
C ASN A 37 14.04 1.18 6.11
N ALA A 38 14.48 -0.06 6.34
CA ALA A 38 15.83 -0.52 6.00
C ALA A 38 16.24 -0.22 4.54
N ASN A 39 15.27 -0.19 3.61
CA ASN A 39 15.49 0.00 2.18
C ASN A 39 15.02 1.38 1.65
N GLY A 40 14.70 2.34 2.51
CA GLY A 40 14.22 3.66 2.09
C GLY A 40 13.23 4.29 3.07
N HIS A 41 12.18 4.91 2.55
CA HIS A 41 11.10 5.45 3.37
C HIS A 41 9.75 4.92 2.92
N GLN A 42 8.81 4.86 3.85
CA GLN A 42 7.45 4.40 3.60
C GLN A 42 6.46 5.43 4.13
N ALA A 43 5.44 5.73 3.32
CA ALA A 43 4.26 6.47 3.74
C ALA A 43 3.07 5.52 3.78
N THR A 44 2.36 5.51 4.91
CA THR A 44 1.11 4.78 5.09
C THR A 44 -0.03 5.80 5.11
N LEU A 45 -0.95 5.71 4.14
CA LEU A 45 -2.11 6.60 4.02
C LEU A 45 -3.39 5.79 4.17
N LEU A 46 -4.34 6.28 4.95
CA LEU A 46 -5.71 5.75 4.98
C LEU A 46 -6.61 6.68 4.17
N LEU A 47 -7.33 6.13 3.20
CA LEU A 47 -8.19 6.90 2.29
C LEU A 47 -9.52 6.19 2.06
N GLU A 48 -10.59 6.96 1.94
CA GLU A 48 -11.87 6.48 1.42
C GLU A 48 -11.95 6.74 -0.08
N VAL A 49 -11.84 5.66 -0.86
CA VAL A 49 -11.68 5.73 -2.33
C VAL A 49 -12.44 4.61 -3.02
N THR A 50 -13.00 4.94 -4.18
CA THR A 50 -13.61 4.01 -5.13
C THR A 50 -12.53 3.27 -5.95
N PRO A 51 -12.85 2.12 -6.58
CA PRO A 51 -11.90 1.42 -7.46
C PRO A 51 -11.31 2.30 -8.57
N LYS A 52 -12.10 3.22 -9.12
CA LYS A 52 -11.64 4.19 -10.13
C LYS A 52 -10.59 5.14 -9.57
N GLN A 53 -10.81 5.67 -8.36
CA GLN A 53 -9.87 6.57 -7.68
C GLN A 53 -8.58 5.85 -7.29
N ILE A 54 -8.64 4.58 -6.85
CA ILE A 54 -7.45 3.76 -6.58
C ILE A 54 -6.55 3.71 -7.81
N GLY A 55 -7.11 3.39 -8.99
CA GLY A 55 -6.35 3.33 -10.23
C GLY A 55 -5.75 4.69 -10.64
N GLN A 56 -6.46 5.79 -10.39
CA GLN A 56 -5.96 7.14 -10.64
C GLN A 56 -4.80 7.50 -9.70
N LEU A 57 -4.96 7.26 -8.40
CA LEU A 57 -3.94 7.54 -7.39
C LEU A 57 -2.67 6.74 -7.62
N ARG A 58 -2.78 5.44 -7.94
CA ARG A 58 -1.60 4.63 -8.28
C ARG A 58 -0.81 5.25 -9.44
N ARG A 59 -1.48 5.69 -10.51
CA ARG A 59 -0.81 6.36 -11.64
C ARG A 59 -0.17 7.68 -11.23
N ASP A 60 -0.88 8.51 -10.47
CA ASP A 60 -0.37 9.80 -10.01
C ASP A 60 0.87 9.64 -9.12
N TRP A 61 0.89 8.65 -8.23
CA TRP A 61 2.04 8.39 -7.38
C TRP A 61 3.20 7.77 -8.14
N TYR A 62 2.97 6.84 -9.07
CA TYR A 62 4.03 6.34 -9.93
C TYR A 62 4.61 7.39 -10.88
N ALA A 63 3.89 8.51 -11.13
CA ALA A 63 4.45 9.65 -11.86
C ALA A 63 5.43 10.50 -11.01
N ILE A 64 5.49 10.29 -9.70
CA ILE A 64 6.48 10.93 -8.83
C ILE A 64 7.78 10.11 -8.94
N VAL A 65 8.82 10.73 -9.50
CA VAL A 65 10.12 10.07 -9.80
C VAL A 65 10.70 9.27 -8.63
N ASP A 66 10.52 9.76 -7.41
CA ASP A 66 11.11 9.15 -6.22
C ASP A 66 10.23 8.07 -5.55
N VAL A 67 9.03 7.79 -6.08
CA VAL A 67 8.18 6.69 -5.63
C VAL A 67 8.62 5.40 -6.33
N THR A 68 8.91 4.37 -5.54
CA THR A 68 9.41 3.09 -6.05
C THR A 68 8.32 2.02 -6.09
N GLU A 69 7.38 2.05 -5.16
CA GLU A 69 6.33 1.04 -5.06
C GLU A 69 5.06 1.59 -4.40
N VAL A 70 3.90 1.16 -4.87
CA VAL A 70 2.59 1.45 -4.27
C VAL A 70 1.79 0.16 -4.11
N GLN A 71 1.59 -0.23 -2.86
CA GLN A 71 0.74 -1.34 -2.44
C GLN A 71 -0.58 -0.81 -1.85
N VAL A 72 -1.66 -1.56 -2.04
CA VAL A 72 -3.01 -1.20 -1.57
C VAL A 72 -3.61 -2.40 -0.87
N SER A 73 -4.09 -2.17 0.35
CA SER A 73 -4.82 -3.15 1.15
C SER A 73 -6.14 -2.54 1.61
N ILE A 74 -7.12 -3.39 1.91
CA ILE A 74 -8.38 -2.93 2.51
C ILE A 74 -8.12 -2.78 4.01
N ALA A 75 -8.52 -1.64 4.60
CA ALA A 75 -8.58 -1.53 6.05
C ALA A 75 -9.78 -2.37 6.51
N GLU A 76 -9.52 -3.57 7.02
CA GLU A 76 -10.54 -4.32 7.75
C GLU A 76 -10.88 -3.51 8.99
N PHE A 77 -12.09 -2.95 9.02
CA PHE A 77 -12.69 -2.55 10.28
C PHE A 77 -12.94 -3.85 11.03
N GLU A 78 -12.11 -4.16 12.04
CA GLU A 78 -12.43 -5.19 13.01
C GLU A 78 -13.67 -4.76 13.79
N THR A 79 -14.86 -5.00 13.23
CA THR A 79 -16.01 -5.36 14.06
C THR A 79 -15.63 -6.66 14.75
N GLY A 80 -15.37 -6.56 16.06
CA GLY A 80 -14.64 -7.55 16.83
C GLY A 80 -15.08 -9.00 16.63
N LEU A 81 -14.07 -9.87 16.54
CA LEU A 81 -13.93 -11.19 17.15
C LEU A 81 -12.81 -11.91 16.39
N GLY A 82 -11.66 -12.04 17.05
CA GLY A 82 -10.40 -12.42 16.42
C GLY A 82 -10.41 -13.77 15.70
N VAL A 83 -9.75 -13.79 14.54
CA VAL A 83 -9.07 -14.96 13.98
C VAL A 83 -7.83 -14.43 13.24
N PRO A 84 -6.59 -14.82 13.62
CA PRO A 84 -5.42 -14.50 12.80
C PRO A 84 -5.48 -15.32 11.52
N HIS A 85 -5.69 -14.67 10.37
CA HIS A 85 -5.58 -15.34 9.08
C HIS A 85 -4.09 -15.42 8.67
N PRO A 86 -3.49 -16.61 8.53
CA PRO A 86 -2.17 -16.74 7.93
C PRO A 86 -2.29 -16.56 6.40
N PRO A 87 -1.29 -15.98 5.72
CA PRO A 87 -1.30 -15.92 4.27
C PRO A 87 -1.19 -17.34 3.69
N ILE A 88 -2.21 -17.77 2.94
CA ILE A 88 -2.13 -18.95 2.09
C ILE A 88 -1.13 -18.66 0.97
N SER A 89 0.09 -19.18 1.14
CA SER A 89 0.99 -19.51 0.03
C SER A 89 0.68 -20.94 -0.38
N ALA A 90 -0.23 -21.13 -1.33
CA ALA A 90 -0.38 -22.41 -2.01
C ALA A 90 0.64 -22.47 -3.16
N GLY A 91 1.87 -22.85 -2.82
CA GLY A 91 2.83 -23.38 -3.78
C GLY A 91 2.44 -24.81 -4.11
N ASP A 92 1.95 -25.01 -5.32
CA ASP A 92 1.71 -26.32 -5.91
C ASP A 92 3.07 -26.97 -6.19
N GLU A 93 3.48 -27.94 -5.35
CA GLU A 93 4.58 -28.84 -5.69
C GLU A 93 4.10 -30.29 -5.59
N SER A 94 3.63 -30.76 -6.75
CA SER A 94 3.30 -32.14 -7.07
C SER A 94 4.43 -33.11 -6.71
N VAL A 95 4.27 -33.85 -5.62
CA VAL A 95 5.13 -34.98 -5.26
C VAL A 95 4.92 -36.13 -6.23
N ARG A 96 5.85 -36.30 -7.17
CA ARG A 96 6.11 -37.55 -7.90
C ARG A 96 7.60 -37.84 -7.88
N SER A 97 8.01 -38.83 -7.08
CA SER A 97 9.02 -39.82 -7.47
C SER A 97 9.02 -41.01 -6.53
N ALA A 98 9.39 -42.15 -7.10
CA ALA A 98 9.13 -43.52 -6.64
C ALA A 98 10.42 -44.23 -6.18
N THR A 99 10.25 -45.50 -5.79
CA THR A 99 11.25 -46.58 -5.58
C THR A 99 11.98 -46.56 -4.23
N ALA A 100 12.24 -47.68 -3.55
CA ALA A 100 12.37 -49.09 -3.95
C ALA A 100 11.88 -50.03 -2.84
#